data_AF-A0A9D5GSM4-F1
#
_entry.id   AF-A0A9D5GSM4-F1
#
_cell.length_a   1.000
_cell.length_b   1.000
_cell.length_c   1.000
_cell.angle_alpha   90.00
_cell.angle_beta   90.00
_cell.angle_gamma   90.00
#
_symmetry.space_group_name_H-M   'P 1'
#
loop_
_entity.id
_entity.type
_entity.pdbx_description
1 polymer ?
#
loop_
_entity_poly.entity_id
_entity_poly.type
_entity_poly.pdbx_seq_one_letter_code
_entity_poly.pdbx_strand_id
1 'polypeptide(L)'
;YTKAIGATETKKWVAIDIPITDFATGNNSQRGELAQFLITVAGLIDVAYIDNIYFYDDGTGGNNGGGSNGGGGEAAAPTDAPTAPPVRNAANVISIYGEAYGAATGLSNVPWDGSTAFAEETIAGNKVLKVNFDTFLGTSLDSKVDASGMSHFHMEYTKAIGATETKKWVAIDIPITDFATGDNSQRGELAQFLITVAGKIDVAYIDNIYFYNAN
;
A
#
# COMPACT_ATOMS: atom_id res chain seq x y z
N TYR A 1 17.49 -22.27 9.03
CA TYR A 1 16.17 -22.63 9.60
C TYR A 1 15.51 -23.72 8.76
N THR A 2 14.77 -24.64 9.38
CA THR A 2 13.97 -25.68 8.70
C THR A 2 12.62 -25.80 9.41
N LYS A 3 11.51 -25.60 8.69
CA LYS A 3 10.14 -25.83 9.19
C LYS A 3 9.61 -27.14 8.62
N ALA A 4 9.23 -28.06 9.50
CA ALA A 4 8.51 -29.26 9.08
C ALA A 4 7.07 -28.88 8.71
N ILE A 5 6.60 -29.34 7.55
CA ILE A 5 5.20 -29.24 7.14
C ILE A 5 4.53 -30.57 7.47
N GLY A 6 3.57 -30.56 8.37
CA GLY A 6 2.85 -31.74 8.82
C GLY A 6 1.84 -32.26 7.79
N ALA A 7 1.46 -33.53 7.89
CA ALA A 7 0.49 -34.14 6.98
C ALA A 7 -0.88 -33.41 6.94
N THR A 8 -1.26 -32.75 8.03
CA THR A 8 -2.50 -31.95 8.17
C THR A 8 -2.44 -30.56 7.51
N GLU A 9 -1.26 -30.13 7.08
CA GLU A 9 -0.98 -28.84 6.45
C GLU A 9 -0.89 -28.96 4.91
N THR A 10 -1.07 -30.17 4.36
CA THR A 10 -1.08 -30.41 2.92
C THR A 10 -2.20 -29.63 2.21
N LYS A 11 -1.86 -29.03 1.05
CA LYS A 11 -2.77 -28.23 0.20
C LYS A 11 -3.39 -27.01 0.90
N LYS A 12 -2.69 -26.43 1.88
CA LYS A 12 -3.07 -25.17 2.53
C LYS A 12 -1.94 -24.15 2.39
N TRP A 13 -2.31 -22.88 2.35
CA TRP A 13 -1.34 -21.80 2.52
C TRP A 13 -0.87 -21.78 3.97
N VAL A 14 0.44 -21.82 4.16
CA VAL A 14 1.09 -21.76 5.47
C VAL A 14 1.99 -20.53 5.48
N ALA A 15 1.70 -19.56 6.34
CA ALA A 15 2.59 -18.44 6.60
C ALA A 15 3.82 -18.94 7.38
N ILE A 16 4.99 -18.42 7.02
CA ILE A 16 6.26 -18.77 7.66
C ILE A 16 7.04 -17.49 7.91
N ASP A 17 7.04 -17.06 9.16
CA ASP A 17 7.94 -16.02 9.63
C ASP A 17 9.21 -16.67 10.16
N ILE A 18 10.36 -16.17 9.73
CA ILE A 18 11.67 -16.65 10.15
C ILE A 18 12.45 -15.44 10.64
N PRO A 19 12.72 -15.34 11.96
CA PRO A 19 13.59 -14.32 12.48
C PRO A 19 14.94 -14.38 11.77
N ILE A 20 15.46 -13.26 11.27
CA ILE A 20 16.78 -13.27 10.60
C ILE A 20 17.88 -13.77 11.56
N THR A 21 17.67 -13.63 12.89
CA THR A 21 18.54 -14.24 13.92
C THR A 21 18.65 -15.76 13.84
N ASP A 22 17.65 -16.45 13.30
CA ASP A 22 17.63 -17.92 13.17
C ASP A 22 18.48 -18.42 11.98
N PHE A 23 19.01 -17.50 11.17
CA PHE A 23 19.96 -17.80 10.10
C PHE A 23 21.43 -17.70 10.56
N ALA A 24 21.69 -17.60 11.87
CA ALA A 24 23.02 -17.48 12.45
C ALA A 24 23.87 -18.77 12.32
N THR A 25 24.34 -19.06 11.11
CA THR A 25 25.58 -19.82 10.86
C THR A 25 26.53 -18.96 10.04
N GLY A 26 26.94 -17.82 10.61
CA GLY A 26 27.76 -16.81 9.95
C GLY A 26 27.60 -15.47 10.64
N ASN A 27 28.63 -14.63 10.58
CA ASN A 27 28.71 -13.33 11.23
C ASN A 27 27.42 -12.49 10.97
N ASN A 28 26.61 -12.32 12.00
CA ASN A 28 25.30 -11.64 11.93
C ASN A 28 25.40 -10.13 11.59
N SER A 29 26.63 -9.64 11.40
CA SER A 29 27.00 -8.28 11.01
C SER A 29 26.83 -8.00 9.51
N GLN A 30 26.62 -9.01 8.66
CA GLN A 30 26.54 -8.86 7.20
C GLN A 30 25.11 -8.70 6.63
N ARG A 31 24.14 -8.29 7.44
CA ARG A 31 22.73 -8.11 6.99
C ARG A 31 22.57 -7.08 5.88
N GLY A 32 23.56 -6.22 5.66
CA GLY A 32 23.61 -5.28 4.53
C GLY A 32 24.03 -5.89 3.19
N GLU A 33 24.42 -7.17 3.14
CA GLU A 33 25.02 -7.82 1.96
C GLU A 33 24.28 -9.09 1.53
N LEU A 34 22.97 -9.20 1.80
CA LEU A 34 22.18 -10.36 1.42
C LEU A 34 22.14 -10.53 -0.10
N ALA A 35 22.86 -11.54 -0.61
CA ALA A 35 22.97 -11.81 -2.04
C ALA A 35 21.99 -12.88 -2.55
N GLN A 36 21.60 -13.83 -1.69
CA GLN A 36 20.73 -14.96 -2.06
C GLN A 36 20.02 -15.55 -0.85
N PHE A 37 18.88 -16.22 -1.08
CA PHE A 37 18.29 -17.18 -0.15
C PHE A 37 18.07 -18.51 -0.88
N LEU A 38 18.07 -19.62 -0.13
CA LEU A 38 17.88 -20.96 -0.68
C LEU A 38 16.67 -21.61 -0.02
N ILE A 39 15.76 -22.15 -0.84
CA ILE A 39 14.64 -22.95 -0.38
C ILE A 39 14.96 -24.41 -0.69
N THR A 40 15.06 -25.22 0.35
CA THR A 40 15.36 -26.65 0.24
C THR A 40 14.30 -27.46 0.93
N VAL A 41 14.08 -28.67 0.44
CA VAL A 41 13.15 -29.63 1.05
C VAL A 41 13.94 -30.80 1.62
N ALA A 42 13.53 -31.28 2.79
CA ALA A 42 14.05 -32.52 3.33
C ALA A 42 13.34 -33.69 2.63
N GLY A 43 13.93 -34.20 1.55
CA GLY A 43 13.37 -35.30 0.74
C GLY A 43 12.72 -34.82 -0.56
N LEU A 44 11.95 -35.71 -1.20
CA LEU A 44 11.23 -35.40 -2.43
C LEU A 44 9.84 -34.86 -2.10
N ILE A 45 9.53 -33.66 -2.59
CA ILE A 45 8.14 -33.17 -2.70
C ILE A 45 7.81 -33.04 -4.18
N ASP A 46 6.55 -33.21 -4.57
CA ASP A 46 6.14 -33.05 -5.97
C ASP A 46 6.09 -31.58 -6.38
N VAL A 47 5.12 -30.83 -5.86
CA VAL A 47 4.90 -29.43 -6.22
C VAL A 47 4.53 -28.64 -4.96
N ALA A 48 5.18 -27.50 -4.77
CA ALA A 48 4.81 -26.47 -3.82
C ALA A 48 4.72 -25.12 -4.54
N TYR A 49 3.73 -24.31 -4.12
CA TYR A 49 3.61 -22.91 -4.53
C TYR A 49 4.11 -22.03 -3.40
N ILE A 50 4.81 -20.97 -3.76
CA ILE A 50 5.39 -20.01 -2.82
C ILE A 50 5.00 -18.62 -3.31
N ASP A 51 4.55 -17.77 -2.40
CA ASP A 51 4.15 -16.39 -2.70
C ASP A 51 4.48 -15.49 -1.50
N ASN A 52 4.49 -14.17 -1.73
CA ASN A 52 4.71 -13.14 -0.72
C ASN A 52 6.01 -13.31 0.08
N ILE A 53 7.15 -13.50 -0.61
CA ILE A 53 8.47 -13.48 0.03
C ILE A 53 8.90 -12.02 0.23
N TYR A 54 9.02 -11.58 1.48
CA TYR A 54 9.49 -10.24 1.84
C TYR A 54 10.28 -10.25 3.15
N PHE A 55 11.13 -9.24 3.34
CA PHE A 55 11.69 -8.93 4.65
C PHE A 55 10.81 -7.88 5.32
N TYR A 56 10.60 -8.01 6.63
CA TYR A 56 9.90 -7.02 7.42
C TYR A 56 10.53 -6.89 8.80
N ASP A 57 10.34 -5.73 9.42
CA ASP A 57 10.65 -5.48 10.82
C ASP A 57 9.32 -5.46 11.58
N ASP A 58 9.16 -6.38 12.54
CA ASP A 58 7.95 -6.47 13.36
C ASP A 58 7.88 -5.35 14.43
N GLY A 59 8.90 -4.51 14.52
CA GLY A 59 9.00 -3.41 15.47
C GLY A 59 9.20 -3.86 16.91
N THR A 60 9.32 -5.17 17.15
CA THR A 60 9.60 -5.77 18.44
C THR A 60 11.03 -6.28 18.42
N GLY A 61 11.97 -5.50 18.95
CA GLY A 61 13.39 -5.88 18.98
C GLY A 61 13.63 -7.26 19.58
N GLY A 62 13.71 -8.29 18.72
CA GLY A 62 14.16 -9.65 19.00
C GLY A 62 13.29 -10.47 19.97
N ASN A 63 12.21 -11.07 19.46
CA ASN A 63 11.82 -12.47 19.72
C ASN A 63 10.40 -12.71 19.19
N ASN A 64 10.27 -13.49 18.12
CA ASN A 64 9.01 -14.17 17.79
C ASN A 64 9.32 -15.56 17.22
N GLY A 65 9.68 -16.46 18.13
CA GLY A 65 9.50 -17.89 17.89
C GLY A 65 8.07 -18.26 18.27
N GLY A 66 7.19 -18.43 17.28
CA GLY A 66 5.83 -18.90 17.54
C GLY A 66 4.89 -18.61 16.39
N GLY A 67 4.64 -19.62 15.56
CA GLY A 67 3.72 -19.52 14.43
C GLY A 67 2.34 -19.06 14.86
N SER A 68 1.86 -17.98 14.25
CA SER A 68 0.45 -17.62 14.30
C SER A 68 -0.30 -18.46 13.28
N ASN A 69 -1.11 -19.37 13.82
CA ASN A 69 -2.02 -20.21 13.06
C ASN A 69 -3.32 -19.43 12.83
N GLY A 70 -3.61 -19.13 11.55
CA GLY A 70 -4.96 -18.93 11.00
C GLY A 70 -5.98 -18.18 11.87
N GLY A 71 -5.86 -16.85 11.93
CA GLY A 71 -6.98 -15.96 12.18
C GLY A 71 -6.98 -14.91 11.07
N GLY A 72 -7.95 -14.95 10.16
CA GLY A 72 -8.16 -13.93 9.13
C GLY A 72 -8.65 -12.62 9.77
N GLY A 73 -7.82 -12.01 10.59
CA GLY A 73 -8.03 -10.68 11.13
C GLY A 73 -7.71 -9.66 10.06
N GLU A 74 -8.55 -8.65 9.92
CA GLU A 74 -8.19 -7.47 9.15
C GLU A 74 -7.12 -6.69 9.94
N ALA A 75 -6.07 -6.21 9.27
CA ALA A 75 -5.08 -5.34 9.88
C ALA A 75 -5.75 -4.14 10.58
N ALA A 76 -5.24 -3.71 11.73
CA ALA A 76 -5.83 -2.59 12.46
C ALA A 76 -5.75 -1.28 11.65
N ALA A 77 -6.72 -0.39 11.83
CA ALA A 77 -6.69 0.96 11.26
C ALA A 77 -5.43 1.73 11.70
N PRO A 78 -4.91 2.69 10.90
CA PRO A 78 -3.80 3.52 11.33
C PRO A 78 -4.21 4.34 12.57
N THR A 79 -3.23 4.65 13.42
CA THR A 79 -3.46 5.45 14.65
C THR A 79 -2.89 6.86 14.55
N ASP A 80 -2.12 7.11 13.50
CA ASP A 80 -1.48 8.36 13.14
C ASP A 80 -2.04 8.93 11.83
N ALA A 81 -1.81 10.23 11.63
CA ALA A 81 -2.09 10.91 10.37
C ALA A 81 -0.98 10.59 9.35
N PRO A 82 -1.25 10.74 8.04
CA PRO A 82 -0.21 10.70 7.01
C PRO A 82 0.86 11.77 7.26
N THR A 83 2.02 11.62 6.61
CA THR A 83 3.09 12.60 6.78
C THR A 83 2.67 13.91 6.11
N ALA A 84 2.95 15.04 6.74
CA ALA A 84 2.63 16.33 6.13
C ALA A 84 3.34 16.48 4.76
N PRO A 85 2.61 16.78 3.67
CA PRO A 85 3.23 17.01 2.38
C PRO A 85 4.25 18.17 2.42
N PRO A 86 5.32 18.12 1.61
CA PRO A 86 6.29 19.21 1.51
C PRO A 86 5.65 20.57 1.20
N VAL A 87 6.17 21.66 1.75
CA VAL A 87 5.70 22.99 1.38
C VAL A 87 6.07 23.26 -0.09
N ARG A 88 5.07 23.61 -0.90
CA ARG A 88 5.22 23.90 -2.33
C ARG A 88 4.56 25.23 -2.67
N ASN A 89 5.05 25.89 -3.72
CA ASN A 89 4.37 27.07 -4.27
C ASN A 89 2.96 26.69 -4.73
N ALA A 90 1.97 27.53 -4.43
CA ALA A 90 0.57 27.27 -4.82
C ALA A 90 0.39 27.11 -6.34
N ALA A 91 1.21 27.79 -7.16
CA ALA A 91 1.20 27.63 -8.62
C ALA A 91 1.71 26.26 -9.09
N ASN A 92 2.42 25.52 -8.23
CA ASN A 92 3.03 24.23 -8.54
C ASN A 92 2.26 23.06 -7.92
N VAL A 93 1.06 23.29 -7.37
CA VAL A 93 0.24 22.23 -6.76
C VAL A 93 -1.22 22.40 -7.13
N ILE A 94 -1.86 21.29 -7.46
CA ILE A 94 -3.31 21.17 -7.59
C ILE A 94 -3.77 20.16 -6.55
N SER A 95 -4.44 20.63 -5.50
CA SER A 95 -4.99 19.79 -4.44
C SER A 95 -6.29 19.13 -4.89
N ILE A 96 -6.36 17.81 -4.79
CA ILE A 96 -7.57 17.03 -5.12
C ILE A 96 -8.31 16.61 -3.86
N TYR A 97 -7.57 16.09 -2.86
CA TYR A 97 -8.09 15.75 -1.55
C TYR A 97 -7.00 15.94 -0.48
N GLY A 98 -7.40 16.29 0.74
CA GLY A 98 -6.52 16.53 1.88
C GLY A 98 -6.44 18.01 2.26
N GLU A 99 -5.88 18.28 3.44
CA GLU A 99 -5.94 19.59 4.09
C GLU A 99 -4.64 20.42 3.91
N ALA A 100 -3.60 19.83 3.30
CA ALA A 100 -2.27 20.42 3.24
C ALA A 100 -2.12 21.61 2.27
N TYR A 101 -2.95 21.68 1.22
CA TYR A 101 -2.78 22.61 0.09
C TYR A 101 -4.02 23.48 -0.17
N GLY A 102 -4.56 24.08 0.89
CA GLY A 102 -5.70 24.99 0.78
C GLY A 102 -6.99 24.28 0.38
N ALA A 103 -7.84 24.94 -0.40
CA ALA A 103 -9.10 24.36 -0.84
C ALA A 103 -8.85 23.29 -1.92
N ALA A 104 -9.13 22.03 -1.58
CA ALA A 104 -9.06 20.91 -2.50
C ALA A 104 -10.21 20.94 -3.52
N THR A 105 -9.97 20.39 -4.72
CA THR A 105 -11.00 20.21 -5.76
C THR A 105 -12.18 19.38 -5.26
N GLY A 106 -11.92 18.36 -4.43
CA GLY A 106 -12.94 17.46 -3.91
C GLY A 106 -13.18 16.24 -4.79
N LEU A 107 -13.77 15.22 -4.17
CA LEU A 107 -14.06 13.91 -4.76
C LEU A 107 -15.46 13.46 -4.42
N SER A 108 -16.08 12.78 -5.38
CA SER A 108 -17.37 12.15 -5.23
C SER A 108 -17.32 10.68 -5.65
N ASN A 109 -17.99 9.82 -4.87
CA ASN A 109 -18.28 8.45 -5.27
C ASN A 109 -19.10 8.45 -6.57
N VAL A 110 -18.89 7.45 -7.41
CA VAL A 110 -19.59 7.30 -8.70
C VAL A 110 -20.58 6.14 -8.67
N PRO A 111 -21.76 6.27 -9.30
CA PRO A 111 -22.81 5.25 -9.22
C PRO A 111 -22.47 3.95 -9.96
N TRP A 112 -21.46 3.97 -10.84
CA TRP A 112 -21.04 2.81 -11.63
C TRP A 112 -19.95 1.96 -10.96
N ASP A 113 -19.42 2.39 -9.81
CA ASP A 113 -18.42 1.63 -9.03
C ASP A 113 -19.05 0.58 -8.08
N GLY A 114 -20.36 0.38 -8.22
CA GLY A 114 -21.09 -0.68 -7.52
C GLY A 114 -21.02 -0.55 -6.00
N SER A 115 -20.40 -1.53 -5.34
CA SER A 115 -20.24 -1.58 -3.88
C SER A 115 -18.93 -1.00 -3.37
N THR A 116 -17.94 -0.77 -4.24
CA THR A 116 -16.75 -0.04 -3.81
C THR A 116 -17.10 1.44 -3.72
N ALA A 117 -16.93 2.00 -2.53
CA ALA A 117 -17.13 3.41 -2.27
C ALA A 117 -16.19 3.84 -1.15
N PHE A 118 -15.81 5.11 -1.15
CA PHE A 118 -15.10 5.72 -0.04
C PHE A 118 -16.06 6.40 0.93
N ALA A 119 -15.65 6.49 2.19
CA ALA A 119 -16.25 7.35 3.20
C ALA A 119 -15.15 8.17 3.88
N GLU A 120 -15.47 9.36 4.39
CA GLU A 120 -14.52 10.11 5.22
C GLU A 120 -14.48 9.54 6.65
N GLU A 121 -13.29 9.43 7.21
CA GLU A 121 -13.03 9.14 8.61
C GLU A 121 -12.01 10.14 9.16
N THR A 122 -12.00 10.36 10.48
CA THR A 122 -11.00 11.22 11.13
C THR A 122 -10.03 10.37 11.93
N ILE A 123 -8.74 10.42 11.58
CA ILE A 123 -7.66 9.70 12.24
C ILE A 123 -6.63 10.70 12.72
N ALA A 124 -6.31 10.66 14.02
CA ALA A 124 -5.39 11.60 14.66
C ALA A 124 -5.71 13.10 14.37
N GLY A 125 -6.99 13.43 14.15
CA GLY A 125 -7.45 14.78 13.83
C GLY A 125 -7.39 15.19 12.37
N ASN A 126 -6.91 14.32 11.47
CA ASN A 126 -6.88 14.54 10.02
C ASN A 126 -8.01 13.74 9.34
N LYS A 127 -8.62 14.32 8.29
CA LYS A 127 -9.67 13.66 7.51
C LYS A 127 -9.09 12.79 6.39
N VAL A 128 -9.39 11.51 6.42
CA VAL A 128 -8.92 10.52 5.44
C VAL A 128 -10.07 9.85 4.72
N LEU A 129 -9.86 9.42 3.49
CA LEU A 129 -10.78 8.54 2.76
C LEU A 129 -10.56 7.10 3.21
N LYS A 130 -11.57 6.47 3.81
CA LYS A 130 -11.62 5.03 4.05
C LYS A 130 -12.26 4.34 2.85
N VAL A 131 -11.56 3.38 2.26
CA VAL A 131 -12.00 2.61 1.09
C VAL A 131 -12.00 1.14 1.45
N ASN A 132 -13.09 0.43 1.14
CA ASN A 132 -13.12 -1.04 1.16
C ASN A 132 -12.99 -1.53 -0.28
N PHE A 133 -11.78 -1.90 -0.69
CA PHE A 133 -11.47 -2.26 -2.06
C PHE A 133 -11.94 -3.69 -2.36
N ASP A 134 -12.78 -3.84 -3.39
CA ASP A 134 -13.10 -5.14 -3.96
C ASP A 134 -12.31 -5.40 -5.25
N THR A 135 -12.34 -4.43 -6.18
CA THR A 135 -11.63 -4.53 -7.47
C THR A 135 -10.89 -3.24 -7.82
N PHE A 136 -11.60 -2.12 -7.82
CA PHE A 136 -11.08 -0.78 -8.04
C PHE A 136 -11.95 0.23 -7.28
N LEU A 137 -11.43 1.42 -7.08
CA LEU A 137 -12.18 2.60 -6.66
C LEU A 137 -12.30 3.56 -7.83
N GLY A 138 -13.51 3.87 -8.25
CA GLY A 138 -13.87 4.91 -9.20
C GLY A 138 -14.30 6.19 -8.49
N THR A 139 -13.75 7.32 -8.91
CA THR A 139 -14.14 8.63 -8.35
C THR A 139 -14.33 9.66 -9.46
N SER A 140 -15.26 10.60 -9.22
CA SER A 140 -15.34 11.84 -9.98
C SER A 140 -14.63 12.94 -9.20
N LEU A 141 -13.92 13.80 -9.93
CA LEU A 141 -13.53 15.11 -9.43
C LEU A 141 -14.77 16.00 -9.40
N ASP A 142 -14.97 16.76 -8.33
CA ASP A 142 -16.13 17.65 -8.22
C ASP A 142 -16.09 18.81 -9.24
N SER A 143 -14.90 19.08 -9.79
CA SER A 143 -14.72 19.94 -10.96
C SER A 143 -13.58 19.43 -11.86
N LYS A 144 -13.62 19.77 -13.14
CA LYS A 144 -12.55 19.42 -14.08
C LYS A 144 -11.24 20.10 -13.69
N VAL A 145 -10.13 19.38 -13.82
CA VAL A 145 -8.79 19.83 -13.46
C VAL A 145 -7.90 19.88 -14.70
N ASP A 146 -7.22 21.01 -14.89
CA ASP A 146 -6.12 21.15 -15.86
C ASP A 146 -4.79 20.85 -15.16
N ALA A 147 -4.27 19.64 -15.35
CA ALA A 147 -2.97 19.19 -14.86
C ALA A 147 -1.90 19.20 -15.96
N SER A 148 -2.10 19.94 -17.06
CA SER A 148 -1.17 19.97 -18.20
C SER A 148 0.22 20.46 -17.79
N GLY A 149 0.30 21.44 -16.87
CA GLY A 149 1.53 22.01 -16.34
C GLY A 149 2.15 21.25 -15.14
N MET A 150 1.53 20.16 -14.69
CA MET A 150 2.07 19.35 -13.59
C MET A 150 3.02 18.28 -14.14
N SER A 151 3.90 17.76 -13.28
CA SER A 151 4.84 16.69 -13.66
C SER A 151 4.63 15.38 -12.89
N HIS A 152 3.95 15.43 -11.76
CA HIS A 152 3.74 14.27 -10.89
C HIS A 152 2.33 14.23 -10.31
N PHE A 153 1.86 13.02 -10.05
CA PHE A 153 0.73 12.72 -9.18
C PHE A 153 1.27 12.20 -7.84
N HIS A 154 0.69 12.66 -6.73
CA HIS A 154 1.00 12.20 -5.39
C HIS A 154 -0.26 11.70 -4.68
N MET A 155 -0.09 10.66 -3.87
CA MET A 155 -1.10 10.15 -2.94
C MET A 155 -0.41 9.49 -1.74
N GLU A 156 -1.00 9.64 -0.55
CA GLU A 156 -0.63 8.82 0.60
C GLU A 156 -1.74 7.79 0.85
N TYR A 157 -1.35 6.54 1.06
CA TYR A 157 -2.28 5.47 1.37
C TYR A 157 -1.72 4.54 2.42
N THR A 158 -2.60 3.86 3.14
CA THR A 158 -2.16 2.86 4.11
C THR A 158 -1.95 1.50 3.48
N LYS A 159 -0.89 0.82 3.90
CA LYS A 159 -0.65 -0.60 3.63
C LYS A 159 -0.43 -1.37 4.93
N ALA A 160 -0.87 -2.61 4.96
CA ALA A 160 -0.43 -3.61 5.92
C ALA A 160 0.19 -4.78 5.16
N ILE A 161 1.24 -5.38 5.72
CA ILE A 161 1.95 -6.53 5.15
C ILE A 161 1.41 -7.83 5.76
N GLY A 162 0.86 -7.77 6.98
CA GLY A 162 0.19 -8.89 7.66
C GLY A 162 -1.16 -8.54 8.26
N ALA A 163 -2.01 -9.56 8.41
CA ALA A 163 -3.34 -9.51 9.04
C ALA A 163 -3.33 -8.97 10.48
N THR A 164 -2.21 -9.09 11.19
CA THR A 164 -2.05 -8.65 12.58
C THR A 164 -1.33 -7.31 12.73
N GLU A 165 -0.92 -6.69 11.62
CA GLU A 165 -0.23 -5.41 11.66
C GLU A 165 -1.19 -4.23 11.85
N THR A 166 -0.64 -3.11 12.33
CA THR A 166 -1.29 -1.81 12.18
C THR A 166 -0.95 -1.27 10.80
N LYS A 167 -1.97 -0.82 10.06
CA LYS A 167 -1.83 -0.16 8.77
C LYS A 167 -0.88 1.05 8.89
N LYS A 168 0.12 1.13 8.01
CA LYS A 168 1.12 2.21 7.97
C LYS A 168 0.96 3.05 6.71
N TRP A 169 1.16 4.36 6.84
CA TRP A 169 1.13 5.30 5.72
C TRP A 169 2.33 5.10 4.78
N VAL A 170 2.04 5.14 3.49
CA VAL A 170 3.02 5.10 2.41
C VAL A 170 2.66 6.18 1.41
N ALA A 171 3.64 7.01 1.05
CA ALA A 171 3.51 7.96 -0.04
C ALA A 171 3.86 7.29 -1.37
N ILE A 172 3.14 7.64 -2.42
CA ILE A 172 3.50 7.34 -3.80
C ILE A 172 3.57 8.63 -4.61
N ASP A 173 4.69 8.82 -5.28
CA ASP A 173 4.90 9.86 -6.28
C ASP A 173 5.04 9.18 -7.64
N ILE A 174 4.11 9.48 -8.55
CA ILE A 174 4.05 8.90 -9.89
C ILE A 174 4.39 10.01 -10.89
N PRO A 175 5.52 9.94 -11.61
CA PRO A 175 5.77 10.79 -12.76
C PRO A 175 4.63 10.66 -13.77
N ILE A 176 4.10 11.77 -14.27
CA ILE A 176 3.00 11.74 -15.25
C ILE A 176 3.40 10.98 -16.53
N THR A 177 4.70 10.94 -16.83
CA THR A 177 5.26 10.15 -17.93
C THR A 177 5.03 8.65 -17.80
N ASP A 178 4.80 8.15 -16.58
CA ASP A 178 4.63 6.72 -16.30
C ASP A 178 3.22 6.23 -16.66
N PHE A 179 2.26 7.13 -16.88
CA PHE A 179 0.93 6.81 -17.44
C PHE A 179 0.95 6.52 -18.95
N ALA A 180 2.10 6.04 -19.46
CA ALA A 180 2.49 5.94 -20.88
C ALA A 180 1.56 5.11 -21.79
N THR A 181 0.56 4.41 -21.24
CA THR A 181 -0.42 3.65 -22.01
C THR A 181 -1.67 4.45 -22.40
N GLY A 182 -1.74 5.74 -22.07
CA GLY A 182 -2.87 6.63 -22.42
C GLY A 182 -2.47 7.84 -23.28
N ASP A 183 -3.47 8.52 -23.85
CA ASP A 183 -3.27 9.81 -24.50
C ASP A 183 -2.94 10.90 -23.47
N ASN A 184 -1.65 11.07 -23.19
CA ASN A 184 -1.15 12.11 -22.29
C ASN A 184 -1.36 13.54 -22.82
N SER A 185 -1.93 13.75 -24.02
CA SER A 185 -2.28 15.09 -24.51
C SER A 185 -3.54 15.68 -23.84
N GLN A 186 -4.35 14.87 -23.16
CA GLN A 186 -5.66 15.27 -22.62
C GLN A 186 -5.65 15.67 -21.13
N ARG A 187 -4.50 16.05 -20.57
CA ARG A 187 -4.39 16.45 -19.15
C ARG A 187 -5.04 17.79 -18.81
N GLY A 188 -5.59 18.50 -19.80
CA GLY A 188 -6.27 19.79 -19.59
C GLY A 188 -7.66 19.69 -18.98
N GLU A 189 -8.26 18.50 -18.96
CA GLU A 189 -9.65 18.31 -18.52
C GLU A 189 -9.87 17.00 -17.76
N LEU A 190 -9.00 16.71 -16.79
CA LEU A 190 -9.18 15.54 -15.93
C LEU A 190 -10.52 15.67 -15.20
N ALA A 191 -11.31 14.59 -15.21
CA ALA A 191 -12.66 14.58 -14.61
C ALA A 191 -12.85 13.43 -13.61
N GLN A 192 -12.05 12.37 -13.72
CA GLN A 192 -12.20 11.14 -12.94
C GLN A 192 -10.83 10.49 -12.78
N PHE A 193 -10.68 9.65 -11.75
CA PHE A 193 -9.60 8.68 -11.69
C PHE A 193 -10.10 7.34 -11.13
N LEU A 194 -9.37 6.29 -11.51
CA LEU A 194 -9.57 4.94 -11.06
C LEU A 194 -8.33 4.49 -10.30
N ILE A 195 -8.51 3.96 -9.10
CA ILE A 195 -7.44 3.33 -8.32
C ILE A 195 -7.70 1.83 -8.36
N THR A 196 -6.80 1.08 -8.98
CA THR A 196 -6.86 -0.38 -9.03
C THR A 196 -5.87 -0.99 -8.06
N VAL A 197 -6.18 -2.20 -7.61
CA VAL A 197 -5.36 -2.91 -6.63
C VAL A 197 -5.02 -4.28 -7.20
N ALA A 198 -3.75 -4.69 -7.03
CA ALA A 198 -3.33 -6.01 -7.45
C ALA A 198 -3.81 -7.04 -6.42
N GLY A 199 -4.96 -7.67 -6.70
CA GLY A 199 -5.62 -8.59 -5.77
C GLY A 199 -6.50 -7.87 -4.76
N LYS A 200 -7.04 -8.62 -3.79
CA LYS A 200 -7.94 -8.05 -2.78
C LYS A 200 -7.12 -7.44 -1.64
N ILE A 201 -7.17 -6.12 -1.52
CA ILE A 201 -6.86 -5.43 -0.26
C ILE A 201 -8.20 -5.09 0.37
N ASP A 202 -8.48 -5.48 1.60
CA ASP A 202 -9.77 -5.21 2.24
C ASP A 202 -9.96 -3.69 2.42
N VAL A 203 -9.50 -3.13 3.54
CA VAL A 203 -9.61 -1.70 3.79
C VAL A 203 -8.27 -1.01 3.58
N ALA A 204 -8.31 0.17 2.96
CA ALA A 204 -7.20 1.13 2.98
C ALA A 204 -7.72 2.53 3.29
N TYR A 205 -6.85 3.35 3.85
CA TYR A 205 -7.08 4.78 4.08
C TYR A 205 -6.21 5.55 3.09
N ILE A 206 -6.74 6.64 2.55
CA ILE A 206 -6.10 7.47 1.52
C ILE A 206 -6.22 8.93 1.93
N ASP A 207 -5.15 9.71 1.75
CA ASP A 207 -5.15 11.16 1.94
C ASP A 207 -4.12 11.82 1.01
N ASN A 208 -4.04 13.15 1.05
CA ASN A 208 -3.06 13.98 0.37
C ASN A 208 -2.94 13.63 -1.12
N ILE A 209 -4.09 13.64 -1.81
CA ILE A 209 -4.13 13.43 -3.26
C ILE A 209 -3.90 14.79 -3.94
N TYR A 210 -2.83 14.92 -4.70
CA TYR A 210 -2.53 16.16 -5.43
C TYR A 210 -1.65 15.91 -6.65
N PHE A 211 -1.72 16.82 -7.62
CA PHE A 211 -0.71 16.93 -8.66
C PHE A 211 0.29 18.02 -8.28
N TYR A 212 1.55 17.85 -8.65
CA TYR A 212 2.54 18.91 -8.48
C TYR A 212 3.50 19.03 -9.65
N ASN A 213 4.11 20.21 -9.76
CA ASN A 213 5.21 20.49 -10.66
C ASN A 213 6.53 20.51 -9.87
N ALA A 214 7.42 19.58 -10.21
CA ALA A 214 8.76 19.44 -9.64
C ALA A 214 9.82 20.36 -10.26
N ASN A 215 9.50 21.08 -11.35
CA ASN A 215 10.41 21.97 -12.08
C ASN A 215 10.34 23.42 -11.59
#